data_AF-A0AAW3WPL0-F1
#
_entry.id   AF-A0AAW3WPL0-F1
#
_cell.length_a   1.000
_cell.length_b   1.000
_cell.length_c   1.000
_cell.angle_alpha   90.00
_cell.angle_beta   90.00
_cell.angle_gamma   90.00
#
_symmetry.space_group_name_H-M   'P 1'
#
loop_
_entity.id
_entity.type
_entity.pdbx_description
1 polymer ?
#
loop_
_entity_poly.entity_id
_entity_poly.type
_entity_poly.pdbx_seq_one_letter_code
_entity_poly.pdbx_strand_id
1 'polypeptide(L)'
;MKKLPLNVLYRLYKAEAGDTIDNTYVRLTGGWMTDDRRDVDDKGLLQRSATYQFAFKDLSDGQYYQASQAATEMIVPDSNGFSVVRYKEPFSDRSNYPHTVYTCQYSATRVSMAEYTEALQP
;
A
#
# COMPACT_ATOMS: atom_id res chain seq x y z
N MET A 1 15.57 -8.44 7.41
CA MET A 1 15.01 -7.08 7.65
C MET A 1 16.04 -6.03 7.25
N LYS A 2 15.61 -4.89 6.72
CA LYS A 2 16.49 -3.79 6.29
C LYS A 2 15.90 -2.45 6.76
N LYS A 3 16.74 -1.44 6.99
CA LYS A 3 16.29 -0.07 7.25
C LYS A 3 16.53 0.74 5.98
N LEU A 4 15.51 1.45 5.52
CA LEU A 4 15.62 2.36 4.38
C LEU A 4 15.43 3.82 4.81
N PRO A 5 16.00 4.81 4.11
CA PRO A 5 15.70 6.24 4.27
C PRO A 5 14.27 6.65 3.86
N LEU A 6 13.69 7.69 4.48
CA LEU A 6 12.26 8.04 4.30
C LEU A 6 11.96 8.43 2.88
N ASN A 7 12.87 9.21 2.30
CA ASN A 7 12.80 9.62 0.91
C ASN A 7 12.84 8.44 -0.06
N VAL A 8 13.49 7.31 0.28
CA VAL A 8 13.46 6.09 -0.54
C VAL A 8 12.08 5.44 -0.45
N LEU A 9 11.55 5.26 0.76
CA LEU A 9 10.21 4.68 0.95
C LEU A 9 9.11 5.53 0.33
N TYR A 10 9.18 6.85 0.47
CA TYR A 10 8.22 7.78 -0.12
C TYR A 10 8.24 7.72 -1.65
N ARG A 11 9.43 7.68 -2.26
CA ARG A 11 9.55 7.54 -3.72
C ARG A 11 9.03 6.20 -4.20
N LEU A 12 9.32 5.11 -3.50
CA LEU A 12 8.74 3.79 -3.81
C LEU A 12 7.22 3.79 -3.65
N TYR A 13 6.67 4.45 -2.64
CA TYR A 13 5.23 4.61 -2.47
C TYR A 13 4.58 5.32 -3.66
N LYS A 14 5.23 6.36 -4.20
CA LYS A 14 4.74 7.13 -5.37
C LYS A 14 4.99 6.46 -6.72
N ALA A 15 5.89 5.48 -6.80
CA ALA A 15 6.26 4.82 -8.04
C ALA A 15 5.19 3.81 -8.51
N GLU A 16 5.10 3.62 -9.81
CA GLU A 16 4.29 2.58 -10.42
C GLU A 16 5.00 1.22 -10.39
N ALA A 17 4.25 0.13 -10.53
CA ALA A 17 4.83 -1.19 -10.64
C ALA A 17 5.75 -1.28 -11.88
N GLY A 18 6.99 -1.71 -11.67
CA GLY A 18 8.05 -1.74 -12.70
C GLY A 18 9.02 -0.57 -12.61
N ASP A 19 8.67 0.52 -11.94
CA ASP A 19 9.56 1.67 -11.79
C ASP A 19 10.81 1.30 -10.99
N THR A 20 11.94 1.86 -11.43
CA THR A 20 13.22 1.72 -10.74
C THR A 20 13.61 3.04 -10.07
N ILE A 21 13.87 2.99 -8.77
CA ILE A 21 14.33 4.11 -7.96
C ILE A 21 15.83 3.97 -7.70
N ASP A 22 16.59 5.03 -8.01
CA ASP A 22 18.04 5.14 -7.80
C ASP A 22 18.85 3.96 -8.38
N ASN A 23 18.39 3.34 -9.47
CA ASN A 23 18.97 2.11 -10.05
C ASN A 23 19.15 0.95 -9.05
N THR A 24 18.46 1.01 -7.90
CA THR A 24 18.67 0.08 -6.79
C THR A 24 17.39 -0.65 -6.41
N TYR A 25 16.24 0.02 -6.49
CA TYR A 25 14.97 -0.56 -6.02
C TYR A 25 13.95 -0.62 -7.14
N VAL A 26 13.34 -1.78 -7.35
CA VAL A 26 12.26 -1.97 -8.33
C VAL A 26 10.93 -2.14 -7.61
N ARG A 27 9.97 -1.27 -7.91
CA ARG A 27 8.61 -1.33 -7.37
C ARG A 27 7.86 -2.52 -7.97
N LEU A 28 7.23 -3.38 -7.15
CA LEU A 28 6.56 -4.59 -7.63
C LEU A 28 5.03 -4.53 -7.58
N THR A 29 4.45 -4.36 -6.40
CA THR A 29 3.00 -4.28 -6.20
C THR A 29 2.65 -3.51 -4.93
N GLY A 30 1.54 -2.81 -4.87
CA GLY A 30 1.04 -2.28 -3.61
C GLY A 30 -0.26 -1.56 -3.75
N GLY A 31 -0.82 -1.22 -2.60
CA GLY A 31 -2.15 -0.66 -2.52
C GLY A 31 -2.58 -0.50 -1.08
N TRP A 32 -3.80 0.01 -0.94
CA TRP A 32 -4.47 0.11 0.34
C TRP A 32 -5.11 -1.22 0.69
N MET A 33 -4.88 -1.66 1.92
CA MET A 33 -5.60 -2.76 2.55
C MET A 33 -6.47 -2.19 3.66
N THR A 34 -7.70 -2.66 3.74
CA THR A 34 -8.63 -2.35 4.83
C THR A 34 -8.97 -3.64 5.57
N ASP A 35 -9.27 -3.56 6.86
CA ASP A 35 -9.86 -4.72 7.53
C ASP A 35 -11.28 -5.03 7.01
N ASP A 36 -11.71 -6.28 7.21
CA ASP A 36 -13.11 -6.70 7.16
C ASP A 36 -13.57 -7.15 8.56
N ARG A 37 -13.17 -6.40 9.61
CA ARG A 37 -13.61 -6.71 10.97
C ARG A 37 -15.08 -6.30 11.12
N ARG A 38 -15.93 -7.23 11.54
CA ARG A 38 -17.38 -7.02 11.69
C ARG A 38 -17.84 -6.86 13.13
N ASP A 39 -16.90 -6.88 14.07
CA ASP A 39 -17.16 -6.62 15.48
C ASP A 39 -17.50 -5.15 15.69
N VAL A 40 -18.51 -4.89 16.52
CA VAL A 40 -18.91 -3.54 16.92
C VAL A 40 -18.57 -3.27 18.38
N ASP A 41 -18.35 -2.01 18.72
CA ASP A 41 -18.19 -1.57 20.10
C ASP A 41 -19.52 -1.58 20.89
N ASP A 42 -19.49 -1.12 22.14
CA ASP A 42 -20.65 -1.03 23.04
C ASP A 42 -21.75 -0.07 22.54
N LYS A 43 -21.44 0.75 21.53
CA LYS A 43 -22.36 1.69 20.88
C LYS A 43 -22.82 1.20 19.50
N GLY A 44 -22.44 -0.01 19.11
CA GLY A 44 -22.80 -0.57 17.81
C GLY A 44 -21.98 0.00 16.64
N LEU A 45 -20.83 0.63 16.90
CA LEU A 45 -19.97 1.21 15.87
C LEU A 45 -18.90 0.23 15.41
N LEU A 46 -18.65 0.20 14.09
CA LEU A 46 -17.55 -0.57 13.50
C LEU A 46 -16.25 0.22 13.60
N GLN A 47 -15.19 -0.44 14.07
CA GLN A 47 -13.84 0.08 13.95
C GLN A 47 -13.24 -0.36 12.62
N ARG A 48 -12.79 0.60 11.80
CA ARG A 48 -12.08 0.36 10.54
C ARG A 48 -10.65 0.85 10.63
N SER A 49 -9.76 0.14 9.97
CA SER A 49 -8.35 0.41 9.86
C SER A 49 -7.92 0.25 8.40
N ALA A 50 -7.07 1.16 7.95
CA ALA A 50 -6.47 1.12 6.64
C ALA A 50 -4.95 1.09 6.78
N THR A 51 -4.28 0.32 5.93
CA THR A 51 -2.83 0.24 5.87
C THR A 51 -2.42 0.26 4.41
N TYR A 52 -1.50 1.15 4.04
CA TYR A 52 -0.86 1.05 2.72
C TYR A 52 0.28 0.06 2.82
N GLN A 53 0.37 -0.85 1.86
CA GLN A 53 1.43 -1.84 1.79
C GLN A 53 1.97 -1.99 0.37
N PHE A 54 3.27 -2.20 0.26
CA PHE A 54 3.90 -2.50 -1.02
C PHE A 54 5.08 -3.45 -0.90
N ALA A 55 5.37 -4.15 -2.00
CA ALA A 55 6.59 -4.93 -2.20
C ALA A 55 7.51 -4.28 -3.23
N PHE A 56 8.81 -4.50 -3.07
CA PHE A 56 9.86 -4.07 -3.98
C PHE A 56 11.03 -5.06 -3.98
N LYS A 57 11.81 -5.05 -5.06
CA LYS A 57 13.08 -5.79 -5.16
C LYS A 57 14.23 -4.83 -4.93
N ASP A 58 15.21 -5.25 -4.14
CA ASP A 58 16.49 -4.56 -4.05
C ASP A 58 17.50 -5.26 -4.98
N LEU A 59 18.06 -4.51 -5.92
CA LEU A 59 18.99 -5.01 -6.92
C LEU A 59 20.41 -5.18 -6.36
N SER A 60 20.75 -4.53 -5.25
CA SER A 60 22.07 -4.63 -4.63
C SER A 60 22.29 -5.97 -3.94
N ASP A 61 21.25 -6.55 -3.35
CA ASP A 61 21.29 -7.86 -2.67
C ASP A 61 20.42 -8.94 -3.35
N GLY A 62 19.63 -8.56 -4.37
CA GLY A 62 18.75 -9.43 -5.12
C GLY A 62 17.48 -9.86 -4.38
N GLN A 63 17.25 -9.38 -3.15
CA GLN A 63 16.17 -9.80 -2.28
C GLN A 63 14.88 -9.01 -2.51
N TYR A 64 13.78 -9.60 -2.04
CA TYR A 64 12.46 -8.99 -2.04
C TYR A 64 12.11 -8.50 -0.65
N TYR A 65 11.53 -7.30 -0.60
CA TYR A 65 11.16 -6.64 0.64
C TYR A 65 9.74 -6.10 0.56
N GLN A 66 9.14 -5.94 1.73
CA GLN A 66 7.83 -5.38 1.95
C GLN A 66 7.91 -4.23 2.95
N ALA A 67 7.16 -3.16 2.66
CA ALA A 67 6.95 -2.03 3.54
C ALA A 67 5.45 -1.78 3.72
N SER A 68 5.07 -1.31 4.91
CA SER A 68 3.68 -0.96 5.21
C SER A 68 3.62 0.19 6.20
N GLN A 69 2.58 1.00 6.10
CA GLN A 69 2.28 2.03 7.07
C GLN A 69 0.77 2.14 7.30
N ALA A 70 0.37 2.06 8.57
CA ALA A 70 -1.01 2.28 8.97
C ALA A 70 -1.42 3.72 8.66
N ALA A 71 -2.64 3.89 8.15
CA ALA A 71 -3.19 5.19 7.86
C ALA A 71 -3.41 5.96 9.16
N THR A 72 -3.08 7.25 9.17
CA THR A 72 -3.39 8.14 10.28
C THR A 72 -4.60 8.98 9.91
N GLU A 73 -5.70 8.76 10.62
CA GLU A 73 -6.96 9.48 10.41
C GLU A 73 -6.88 10.92 10.88
N MET A 74 -7.55 11.79 10.13
CA MET A 74 -7.74 13.21 10.42
C MET A 74 -9.21 13.54 10.15
N ILE A 75 -9.93 14.02 11.15
CA ILE A 75 -11.28 14.54 10.98
C ILE A 75 -11.17 16.01 10.62
N VAL A 76 -11.61 16.37 9.42
CA VAL A 76 -11.54 17.75 8.89
C VAL A 76 -12.88 18.13 8.25
N PRO A 77 -13.25 19.42 8.21
CA PRO A 77 -14.43 19.85 7.48
C PRO A 77 -14.24 19.69 5.97
N ASP A 78 -15.29 19.27 5.25
CA ASP A 78 -15.36 19.34 3.81
C ASP A 78 -15.77 20.75 3.33
N SER A 79 -15.94 20.93 2.01
CA SER A 79 -16.33 22.22 1.41
C SER A 79 -17.71 22.73 1.86
N ASN A 80 -18.54 21.85 2.42
CA ASN A 80 -19.88 22.17 2.92
C ASN A 80 -19.93 22.27 4.46
N GLY A 81 -18.78 22.15 5.13
CA GLY A 81 -18.66 22.19 6.59
C GLY A 81 -19.00 20.88 7.31
N PHE A 82 -19.24 19.78 6.58
CA PHE A 82 -19.44 18.46 7.19
C PHE A 82 -18.11 17.85 7.60
N SER A 83 -18.06 17.21 8.76
CA SER A 83 -16.88 16.46 9.19
C SER A 83 -16.69 15.23 8.31
N VAL A 84 -15.53 15.14 7.65
CA VAL A 84 -15.13 13.99 6.85
C VAL A 84 -13.81 13.41 7.36
N VAL A 85 -13.67 12.09 7.25
CA VAL A 85 -12.41 11.40 7.54
C VAL A 85 -11.49 11.53 6.34
N ARG A 86 -10.27 12.02 6.59
CA ARG A 86 -9.15 12.04 5.65
C ARG A 86 -7.98 11.27 6.27
N TYR A 87 -7.01 10.89 5.45
CA TYR A 87 -5.83 10.16 5.91
C TYR A 87 -4.57 10.94 5.58
N LYS A 88 -3.60 10.95 6.50
CA LYS A 88 -2.25 11.44 6.19
C LYS A 88 -1.62 10.56 5.12
N GLU A 89 -0.87 11.18 4.22
CA GLU A 89 -0.16 10.47 3.17
C GLU A 89 0.90 9.52 3.76
N PRO A 90 0.95 8.24 3.33
CA PRO A 90 1.99 7.30 3.74
C PRO A 90 3.39 7.80 3.44
N PHE A 91 4.33 7.47 4.32
CA PHE A 91 5.77 7.74 4.21
C PHE A 91 6.10 9.23 4.00
N SER A 92 5.22 10.14 4.43
CA SER A 92 5.43 11.60 4.33
C SER A 92 5.93 12.25 5.63
N ASP A 93 5.72 11.60 6.78
CA ASP A 93 6.03 12.15 8.10
C ASP A 93 7.36 11.61 8.65
N ARG A 94 8.25 12.53 9.07
CA ARG A 94 9.59 12.21 9.62
C ARG A 94 9.56 11.71 11.05
N SER A 95 8.45 11.89 11.78
CA SER A 95 8.33 11.46 13.18
C SER A 95 8.39 9.94 13.36
N ASN A 96 8.11 9.16 12.30
CA ASN A 96 8.07 7.70 12.31
C ASN A 96 9.35 7.03 11.78
N TYR A 97 10.50 7.74 11.79
CA TYR A 97 11.76 7.25 11.20
C TYR A 97 12.76 6.66 12.20
N PRO A 98 13.48 5.57 11.85
CA PRO A 98 13.50 4.83 10.58
C PRO A 98 12.46 3.71 10.45
N HIS A 99 11.92 3.54 9.25
CA HIS A 99 11.02 2.43 8.92
C HIS A 99 11.80 1.17 8.56
N THR A 100 11.46 0.08 9.25
CA THR A 100 11.99 -1.26 8.97
C THR A 100 11.17 -1.90 7.84
N VAL A 101 11.86 -2.45 6.86
CA VAL A 101 11.27 -3.30 5.82
C VAL A 101 11.61 -4.76 6.08
N TYR A 102 10.69 -5.64 5.72
CA TYR A 102 10.79 -7.06 6.00
C TYR A 102 11.01 -7.82 4.71
N THR A 103 11.87 -8.84 4.73
CA THR A 103 12.06 -9.74 3.60
C THR A 103 10.77 -10.50 3.33
N CYS A 104 10.40 -10.68 2.08
CA CYS A 104 9.22 -11.45 1.68
C CYS A 104 9.55 -12.38 0.51
N GLN A 105 8.64 -13.31 0.21
CA GLN A 105 8.67 -14.05 -1.05
C GLN A 105 7.73 -13.34 -2.03
N TYR A 106 8.13 -13.26 -3.30
CA TYR A 106 7.34 -12.64 -4.35
C TYR A 106 7.20 -13.60 -5.54
N SER A 107 5.96 -13.82 -5.97
CA SER A 107 5.63 -14.61 -7.16
C SER A 107 4.64 -13.83 -8.01
N ALA A 108 4.92 -13.70 -9.30
CA ALA A 108 3.99 -13.14 -10.27
C ALA A 108 3.54 -14.26 -11.22
N THR A 109 2.22 -14.45 -11.34
CA THR A 109 1.63 -15.40 -12.28
C THR A 109 0.97 -14.61 -13.41
N ARG A 110 1.37 -14.87 -14.65
CA ARG A 110 0.70 -14.29 -15.82
C ARG A 110 -0.57 -15.08 -16.09
N VAL A 111 -1.74 -14.45 -15.91
CA VAL A 111 -3.02 -15.05 -16.29
C VAL A 111 -3.38 -14.52 -17.68
N SER A 112 -3.44 -15.40 -18.69
CA SER A 112 -4.01 -15.06 -19.99
C SER A 112 -5.53 -15.13 -19.88
N MET A 113 -6.24 -14.01 -20.06
CA MET A 113 -7.68 -14.02 -20.25
C MET A 113 -7.98 -14.57 -21.65
N ALA A 114 -8.68 -15.70 -21.73
CA ALA A 114 -9.38 -16.09 -22.95
C ALA A 114 -10.70 -15.32 -22.98
N GLU A 115 -10.91 -14.49 -24.00
CA GLU A 115 -12.20 -13.85 -24.25
C GLU A 115 -13.21 -14.93 -24.66
N TYR A 116 -14.15 -15.27 -23.79
CA TYR A 116 -15.29 -16.08 -24.15
C TYR A 116 -16.33 -15.17 -24.82
N THR A 117 -16.40 -15.23 -26.14
CA THR A 117 -17.55 -14.71 -26.88
C THR A 117 -18.66 -15.75 -26.80
N GLU A 118 -19.60 -15.58 -25.87
CA GLU A 118 -20.89 -16.27 -25.97
C GLU A 118 -21.61 -15.74 -27.21
N ALA A 119 -21.52 -16.49 -28.31
CA ALA A 119 -22.43 -16.30 -29.44
C ALA A 119 -23.83 -16.74 -28.99
N LEU A 120 -24.68 -15.78 -28.65
CA LEU A 120 -26.12 -16.01 -28.57
C LEU A 120 -26.58 -16.54 -29.94
N GLN A 121 -26.91 -17.83 -30.01
CA GLN A 121 -27.56 -18.41 -31.18
C GLN A 121 -28.99 -17.87 -31.31
N PRO A 122 -29.49 -17.71 -32.56
CA PRO A 122 -30.70 -16.95 -32.89
C PRO A 122 -32.00 -17.54 -32.33
#